data_AF-A0A3Q1FIB0-F1
#
_entry.id   AF-A0A3Q1FIB0-F1
#
_cell.length_a   1.000
_cell.length_b   1.000
_cell.length_c   1.000
_cell.angle_alpha   90.00
_cell.angle_beta   90.00
_cell.angle_gamma   90.00
#
_symmetry.space_group_name_H-M   'P 1'
#
loop_
_entity.id
_entity.type
_entity.pdbx_description
1 polymer ?
#
loop_
_entity_poly.entity_id
_entity_poly.type
_entity_poly.pdbx_seq_one_letter_code
_entity_poly.pdbx_strand_id
1 'polypeptide(L)'
;MTALSLLLLAVSAASALSESTVYFREQFEDGDAWKSRWVESKHKSDYGKFVLTAGKFYGDAEKDKGLQTSQDARFYAVSARFDDFSNQGQPLVIQFTVKHEQSIDCGGGYIKLFPSEVNQEDIHGDSVYNIMFGPDICGPGTKKVHVIFNYKEKNHLINKDVRCKDDEYTHLYTLIVNPDNTYEVKIDNKKVESGNLEDDWDFLPPKKIKDPEAKKPEDWDDREKIPDPDDKKPEDWDKPENIPDPDAKKPDDWDDEMDGEWEPPMVTNPDYKVKSGTIFDNFLITNDPNVAEEVGNDTWGKTKDVEKKMKESQEEEERKKREEEDKKRRDEAKDEDEEEEKDEEEEEEEEEEEGEEHEEEEEEEEEEEDEGTDSKLKDEL
;
A
#
# COMPACT_ATOMS: atom_id res chain seq x y z
N MET A 1 44.14 -51.40 -29.88
CA MET A 1 42.92 -50.60 -29.73
C MET A 1 42.27 -50.92 -28.38
N THR A 2 42.90 -50.64 -27.24
CA THR A 2 42.35 -51.08 -25.92
C THR A 2 43.03 -50.36 -24.75
N ALA A 3 43.08 -49.03 -24.78
CA ALA A 3 43.50 -48.26 -23.60
C ALA A 3 42.91 -46.85 -23.55
N LEU A 4 42.49 -46.30 -24.69
CA LEU A 4 41.97 -44.92 -24.78
C LEU A 4 40.45 -44.81 -24.55
N SER A 5 39.70 -45.93 -24.58
CA SER A 5 38.24 -45.92 -24.37
C SER A 5 37.80 -46.09 -22.92
N LEU A 6 38.72 -46.39 -21.98
CA LEU A 6 38.37 -46.50 -20.55
C LEU A 6 38.55 -45.21 -19.76
N LEU A 7 39.23 -44.19 -20.31
CA LEU A 7 39.35 -42.88 -19.63
C LEU A 7 38.19 -41.92 -19.90
N LEU A 8 37.31 -42.25 -20.85
CA LEU A 8 36.14 -41.45 -21.22
C LEU A 8 34.84 -41.86 -20.50
N LEU A 9 34.92 -42.85 -19.61
CA LEU A 9 33.78 -43.31 -18.78
C LEU A 9 33.98 -43.05 -17.28
N ALA A 10 35.06 -42.37 -16.89
CA ALA A 10 35.32 -41.96 -15.50
C ALA A 10 35.30 -40.42 -15.31
N VAL A 11 34.88 -39.68 -16.34
CA VAL A 11 34.51 -38.25 -16.26
C VAL A 11 33.02 -38.11 -16.63
N SER A 12 32.21 -39.11 -16.29
CA SER A 12 30.77 -38.90 -16.13
C SER A 12 30.60 -38.21 -14.79
N ALA A 13 30.56 -36.88 -14.88
CA ALA A 13 30.18 -35.90 -13.89
C ALA A 13 29.61 -36.52 -12.61
N ALA A 14 30.37 -36.39 -11.53
CA ALA A 14 29.78 -36.15 -10.23
C ALA A 14 29.06 -34.79 -10.30
N SER A 15 27.95 -34.75 -11.03
CA SER A 15 26.88 -33.82 -10.72
C SER A 15 26.42 -34.29 -9.35
N ALA A 16 26.84 -33.60 -8.30
CA ALA A 16 26.12 -33.66 -7.05
C ALA A 16 24.69 -33.26 -7.42
N LEU A 17 23.82 -34.26 -7.61
CA LEU A 17 22.39 -34.04 -7.59
C LEU A 17 22.14 -33.59 -6.15
N SER A 18 22.12 -32.28 -5.95
CA SER A 18 21.58 -31.70 -4.72
C SER A 18 20.20 -32.31 -4.58
N GLU A 19 20.00 -33.15 -3.57
CA GLU A 19 18.67 -33.67 -3.30
C GLU A 19 17.76 -32.48 -2.99
N SER A 20 16.76 -32.27 -3.85
CA SER A 20 15.76 -31.23 -3.67
C SER A 20 14.98 -31.54 -2.38
N THR A 21 15.14 -30.68 -1.38
CA THR A 21 14.52 -30.84 -0.06
C THR A 21 13.53 -29.71 0.16
N VAL A 22 12.27 -30.08 0.42
CA VAL A 22 11.22 -29.13 0.80
C VAL A 22 11.20 -29.07 2.32
N TYR A 23 11.62 -27.93 2.87
CA TYR A 23 11.66 -27.70 4.32
C TYR A 23 10.30 -27.31 4.88
N PHE A 24 9.53 -26.53 4.12
CA PHE A 24 8.20 -26.10 4.51
C PHE A 24 7.32 -25.93 3.26
N ARG A 25 6.06 -26.37 3.37
CA ARG A 25 5.04 -26.17 2.35
C ARG A 25 3.68 -26.01 3.01
N GLU A 26 2.95 -24.96 2.65
CA GLU A 26 1.59 -24.70 3.11
C GLU A 26 0.74 -24.14 1.97
N GLN A 27 -0.44 -24.73 1.78
CA GLN A 27 -1.40 -24.39 0.72
C GLN A 27 -2.86 -24.39 1.22
N PHE A 28 -3.09 -24.65 2.51
CA PHE A 28 -4.42 -24.59 3.15
C PHE A 28 -5.55 -25.41 2.50
N GLU A 29 -5.22 -26.43 1.71
CA GLU A 29 -6.19 -27.29 1.01
C GLU A 29 -7.00 -28.21 1.96
N ASP A 30 -6.56 -28.36 3.22
CA ASP A 30 -7.11 -29.30 4.20
C ASP A 30 -8.10 -28.66 5.20
N GLY A 31 -8.76 -27.59 4.78
CA GLY A 31 -9.82 -26.93 5.54
C GLY A 31 -9.28 -26.33 6.84
N ASP A 32 -9.89 -26.63 7.99
CA ASP A 32 -9.54 -26.02 9.29
C ASP A 32 -8.25 -26.58 9.93
N ALA A 33 -7.58 -27.55 9.33
CA ALA A 33 -6.39 -28.19 9.89
C ALA A 33 -5.19 -27.24 10.03
N TRP A 34 -5.13 -26.15 9.26
CA TRP A 34 -4.11 -25.11 9.40
C TRP A 34 -4.06 -24.51 10.81
N LYS A 35 -5.19 -24.45 11.52
CA LYS A 35 -5.27 -23.94 12.91
C LYS A 35 -4.42 -24.75 13.89
N SER A 36 -4.05 -25.99 13.54
CA SER A 36 -3.14 -26.82 14.34
C SER A 36 -1.65 -26.60 13.99
N ARG A 37 -1.35 -26.08 12.79
CA ARG A 37 0.01 -25.82 12.32
C ARG A 37 0.47 -24.39 12.61
N TRP A 38 -0.47 -23.46 12.62
CA TRP A 38 -0.23 -22.03 12.83
C TRP A 38 -0.58 -21.63 14.25
N VAL A 39 0.30 -20.86 14.89
CA VAL A 39 0.17 -20.37 16.27
C VAL A 39 0.08 -18.85 16.25
N GLU A 40 -0.98 -18.31 16.85
CA GLU A 40 -1.15 -16.88 17.08
C GLU A 40 -0.32 -16.43 18.28
N SER A 41 0.36 -15.29 18.14
CA SER A 41 1.09 -14.67 19.24
C SER A 41 0.15 -14.10 20.30
N LYS A 42 0.55 -14.21 21.56
CA LYS A 42 -0.14 -13.67 22.75
C LYS A 42 0.57 -12.46 23.34
N HIS A 43 1.62 -11.95 22.68
CA HIS A 43 2.38 -10.78 23.14
C HIS A 43 1.50 -9.53 23.30
N LYS A 44 0.50 -9.36 22.43
CA LYS A 44 -0.54 -8.32 22.53
C LYS A 44 -1.92 -8.96 22.54
N SER A 45 -2.85 -8.35 23.26
CA SER A 45 -4.25 -8.80 23.34
C SER A 45 -5.09 -8.36 22.14
N ASP A 46 -4.61 -7.40 21.35
CA ASP A 46 -5.33 -6.77 20.24
C ASP A 46 -4.77 -7.14 18.86
N TYR A 47 -4.08 -8.27 18.72
CA TYR A 47 -3.70 -8.77 17.41
C TYR A 47 -4.94 -9.05 16.54
N GLY A 48 -4.81 -8.76 15.25
CA GLY A 48 -5.81 -9.04 14.23
C GLY A 48 -5.92 -10.55 13.96
N LYS A 49 -7.11 -10.98 13.56
CA LYS A 49 -7.40 -12.39 13.28
C LYS A 49 -7.23 -12.74 11.81
N PHE A 50 -6.59 -13.87 11.54
CA PHE A 50 -6.59 -14.44 10.20
C PHE A 50 -7.83 -15.29 9.96
N VAL A 51 -8.38 -15.20 8.76
CA VAL A 51 -9.50 -16.02 8.30
C VAL A 51 -9.09 -16.76 7.03
N LEU A 52 -9.52 -18.02 6.91
CA LEU A 52 -9.26 -18.80 5.70
C LEU A 52 -10.32 -18.49 4.64
N THR A 53 -9.89 -17.95 3.49
CA THR A 53 -10.79 -17.56 2.41
C THR A 53 -10.04 -17.38 1.10
N ALA A 54 -10.75 -17.54 -0.02
CA ALA A 54 -10.24 -17.27 -1.37
C ALA A 54 -10.52 -15.83 -1.84
N GLY A 55 -11.21 -15.02 -1.02
CA GLY A 55 -11.61 -13.66 -1.38
C GLY A 55 -12.88 -13.59 -2.24
N LYS A 56 -13.13 -12.45 -2.88
CA LYS A 56 -14.31 -12.18 -3.71
C LYS A 56 -14.18 -12.71 -5.14
N PHE A 57 -12.95 -12.76 -5.65
CA PHE A 57 -12.62 -13.31 -6.96
C PHE A 57 -11.39 -14.21 -6.82
N TYR A 58 -11.32 -15.29 -7.59
CA TYR A 58 -10.27 -16.30 -7.46
C TYR A 58 -10.19 -17.12 -8.75
N GLY A 59 -9.13 -17.92 -8.90
CA GLY A 59 -9.04 -18.90 -9.97
C GLY A 59 -9.81 -20.19 -9.64
N ASP A 60 -9.65 -20.69 -8.43
CA ASP A 60 -10.27 -21.90 -7.88
C ASP A 60 -10.66 -21.66 -6.41
N ALA A 61 -11.96 -21.85 -6.11
CA ALA A 61 -12.53 -21.52 -4.81
C ALA A 61 -11.92 -22.30 -3.63
N GLU A 62 -11.35 -23.49 -3.89
CA GLU A 62 -10.76 -24.34 -2.86
C GLU A 62 -9.25 -24.19 -2.81
N LYS A 63 -8.58 -24.08 -3.96
CA LYS A 63 -7.12 -24.00 -4.01
C LYS A 63 -6.55 -22.63 -3.68
N ASP A 64 -7.29 -21.56 -3.96
CA ASP A 64 -6.82 -20.20 -3.68
C ASP A 64 -7.22 -19.73 -2.27
N LYS A 65 -7.64 -20.66 -1.40
CA LYS A 65 -7.90 -20.34 0.01
C LYS A 65 -6.57 -20.06 0.70
N GLY A 66 -6.44 -18.86 1.24
CA GLY A 66 -5.26 -18.44 2.00
C GLY A 66 -5.64 -17.76 3.31
N LEU A 67 -4.62 -17.36 4.07
CA LEU A 67 -4.80 -16.58 5.29
C LEU A 67 -5.06 -15.12 4.92
N GLN A 68 -6.29 -14.67 5.12
CA GLN A 68 -6.69 -13.29 4.93
C GLN A 68 -6.69 -12.51 6.25
N THR A 69 -6.16 -11.29 6.21
CA THR A 69 -6.32 -10.29 7.27
C THR A 69 -7.77 -9.81 7.34
N SER A 70 -8.44 -9.89 8.50
CA SER A 70 -9.89 -9.64 8.61
C SER A 70 -10.30 -8.32 9.29
N GLN A 71 -9.36 -7.65 9.94
CA GLN A 71 -9.58 -6.46 10.76
C GLN A 71 -8.64 -5.32 10.37
N ASP A 72 -9.22 -4.16 10.07
CA ASP A 72 -8.51 -2.95 9.68
C ASP A 72 -7.65 -2.39 10.82
N ALA A 73 -6.55 -1.73 10.47
CA ALA A 73 -5.63 -1.07 11.40
C ALA A 73 -5.17 -1.94 12.59
N ARG A 74 -4.98 -3.24 12.36
CA ARG A 74 -4.43 -4.18 13.35
C ARG A 74 -3.07 -4.70 12.94
N PHE A 75 -2.23 -4.95 13.94
CA PHE A 75 -1.04 -5.77 13.77
C PHE A 75 -1.43 -7.24 13.73
N TYR A 76 -0.71 -8.03 12.95
CA TYR A 76 -0.92 -9.47 12.81
C TYR A 76 0.35 -10.21 13.20
N ALA A 77 0.20 -11.31 13.93
CA ALA A 77 1.32 -12.12 14.38
C ALA A 77 0.90 -13.59 14.46
N VAL A 78 1.16 -14.33 13.39
CA VAL A 78 0.95 -15.78 13.29
C VAL A 78 2.22 -16.44 12.79
N SER A 79 2.53 -17.64 13.27
CA SER A 79 3.74 -18.37 12.88
C SER A 79 3.45 -19.86 12.72
N ALA A 80 4.11 -20.50 11.75
CA ALA A 80 4.10 -21.95 11.59
C ALA A 80 5.50 -22.51 11.85
N ARG A 81 5.58 -23.56 12.67
CA ARG A 81 6.84 -24.25 12.95
C ARG A 81 7.02 -25.43 11.99
N PHE A 82 8.26 -25.63 11.56
CA PHE A 82 8.68 -26.75 10.72
C PHE A 82 10.02 -27.30 11.24
N ASP A 83 10.53 -28.35 10.60
CA ASP A 83 11.77 -29.01 11.03
C ASP A 83 12.98 -28.09 10.92
N ASP A 84 13.80 -28.06 11.97
CA ASP A 84 14.99 -27.24 12.03
C ASP A 84 15.97 -27.63 10.90
N PHE A 85 16.44 -26.65 10.13
CA PHE A 85 17.42 -26.85 9.06
C PHE A 85 18.43 -25.71 9.01
N SER A 86 19.49 -25.89 8.22
CA SER A 86 20.49 -24.86 7.93
C SER A 86 20.73 -24.79 6.43
N ASN A 87 20.86 -23.59 5.88
CA ASN A 87 21.22 -23.35 4.49
C ASN A 87 22.75 -23.35 4.26
N GLN A 88 23.54 -23.82 5.22
CA GLN A 88 25.00 -23.84 5.08
C GLN A 88 25.42 -24.76 3.91
N GLY A 89 26.04 -24.16 2.88
CA GLY A 89 26.52 -24.89 1.71
C GLY A 89 25.44 -25.30 0.72
N GLN A 90 24.20 -24.83 0.89
CA GLN A 90 23.07 -25.10 0.00
C GLN A 90 22.32 -23.80 -0.31
N PRO A 91 21.67 -23.69 -1.48
CA PRO A 91 20.78 -22.56 -1.73
C PRO A 91 19.59 -22.58 -0.76
N LEU A 92 19.07 -21.40 -0.42
CA LEU A 92 17.82 -21.21 0.28
C LEU A 92 16.85 -20.50 -0.66
N VAL A 93 15.67 -21.08 -0.84
CA VAL A 93 14.60 -20.50 -1.63
C VAL A 93 13.37 -20.33 -0.75
N ILE A 94 12.85 -19.10 -0.71
CA ILE A 94 11.66 -18.71 0.04
C ILE A 94 10.67 -18.16 -0.97
N GLN A 95 9.49 -18.77 -1.03
CA GLN A 95 8.46 -18.43 -2.01
C GLN A 95 7.08 -18.41 -1.36
N PHE A 96 6.26 -17.44 -1.71
CA PHE A 96 4.86 -17.34 -1.29
C PHE A 96 4.08 -16.42 -2.23
N THR A 97 2.76 -16.53 -2.21
CA THR A 97 1.86 -15.65 -2.95
C THR A 97 1.18 -14.65 -2.02
N VAL A 98 1.07 -13.41 -2.47
CA VAL A 98 0.37 -12.32 -1.78
C VAL A 98 -0.65 -11.73 -2.73
N LYS A 99 -1.86 -11.50 -2.24
CA LYS A 99 -2.94 -10.83 -2.96
C LYS A 99 -3.49 -9.69 -2.10
N HIS A 100 -3.41 -8.47 -2.61
CA HIS A 100 -3.98 -7.28 -1.95
C HIS A 100 -5.36 -6.95 -2.51
N GLU A 101 -6.35 -7.83 -2.29
CA GLU A 101 -7.70 -7.70 -2.87
C GLU A 101 -8.40 -6.37 -2.53
N GLN A 102 -8.08 -5.78 -1.38
CA GLN A 102 -8.73 -4.59 -0.85
C GLN A 102 -8.23 -3.24 -1.40
N SER A 103 -7.35 -3.25 -2.40
CA SER A 103 -6.58 -2.07 -2.82
C SER A 103 -5.89 -1.42 -1.62
N ILE A 104 -4.85 -2.10 -1.11
CA ILE A 104 -4.16 -1.69 0.12
C ILE A 104 -3.50 -0.31 -0.03
N ASP A 105 -3.68 0.54 0.98
CA ASP A 105 -3.10 1.87 1.04
C ASP A 105 -1.81 1.87 1.89
N CYS A 106 -1.84 1.24 3.05
CA CYS A 106 -0.67 1.00 3.89
C CYS A 106 -0.78 -0.34 4.63
N GLY A 107 0.18 -1.24 4.41
CA GLY A 107 0.35 -2.49 5.13
C GLY A 107 1.45 -3.38 4.54
N GLY A 108 2.00 -4.24 5.39
CA GLY A 108 3.05 -5.18 5.05
C GLY A 108 2.51 -6.50 4.52
N GLY A 109 3.12 -7.00 3.44
CA GLY A 109 2.88 -8.31 2.85
C GLY A 109 4.10 -9.23 2.95
N TYR A 110 4.96 -9.05 3.95
CA TYR A 110 6.22 -9.78 4.12
C TYR A 110 6.14 -10.90 5.17
N ILE A 111 7.04 -11.87 5.05
CA ILE A 111 7.26 -12.92 6.05
C ILE A 111 8.60 -12.73 6.76
N LYS A 112 8.71 -13.33 7.95
CA LYS A 112 9.94 -13.39 8.74
C LYS A 112 10.30 -14.85 8.99
N LEU A 113 11.56 -15.22 8.73
CA LEU A 113 12.12 -16.51 9.14
C LEU A 113 12.83 -16.35 10.48
N PHE A 114 12.45 -17.16 11.46
CA PHE A 114 12.97 -17.10 12.82
C PHE A 114 13.97 -18.24 13.10
N PRO A 115 14.89 -18.05 14.08
CA PRO A 115 15.68 -19.15 14.63
C PRO A 115 14.79 -20.13 15.43
N SER A 116 15.28 -21.35 15.67
CA SER A 116 14.50 -22.42 16.30
C SER A 116 14.19 -22.18 17.78
N GLU A 117 14.92 -21.28 18.46
CA GLU A 117 14.68 -20.94 19.87
C GLU A 117 13.52 -19.93 20.08
N VAL A 118 12.90 -19.42 19.02
CA VAL A 118 11.83 -18.43 19.15
C VAL A 118 10.60 -19.01 19.88
N ASN A 119 10.03 -18.22 20.80
CA ASN A 119 8.75 -18.55 21.41
C ASN A 119 7.60 -18.06 20.51
N GLN A 120 6.89 -18.97 19.84
CA GLN A 120 5.77 -18.64 18.95
C GLN A 120 4.66 -17.83 19.62
N GLU A 121 4.43 -18.06 20.92
CA GLU A 121 3.40 -17.34 21.69
C GLU A 121 3.79 -15.90 22.05
N ASP A 122 5.05 -15.50 21.84
CA ASP A 122 5.56 -14.17 22.20
C ASP A 122 6.20 -13.42 21.01
N ILE A 123 5.89 -13.84 19.77
CA ILE A 123 6.40 -13.17 18.57
C ILE A 123 5.78 -11.76 18.45
N HIS A 124 6.64 -10.78 18.18
CA HIS A 124 6.28 -9.37 17.98
C HIS A 124 7.24 -8.67 17.01
N GLY A 125 7.09 -7.36 16.83
CA GLY A 125 7.87 -6.56 15.87
C GLY A 125 9.38 -6.65 16.06
N ASP A 126 9.83 -6.65 17.33
CA ASP A 126 11.23 -6.61 17.75
C ASP A 126 11.85 -7.99 17.99
N SER A 127 11.07 -9.07 17.80
CA SER A 127 11.60 -10.44 17.88
C SER A 127 12.71 -10.64 16.86
N VAL A 128 13.81 -11.26 17.28
CA VAL A 128 14.97 -11.53 16.43
C VAL A 128 14.60 -12.55 15.35
N TYR A 129 14.74 -12.15 14.08
CA TYR A 129 14.54 -13.00 12.91
C TYR A 129 15.86 -13.12 12.14
N ASN A 130 16.00 -14.16 11.32
CA ASN A 130 17.15 -14.35 10.44
C ASN A 130 16.99 -13.56 9.15
N ILE A 131 15.81 -13.67 8.51
CA ILE A 131 15.50 -13.04 7.22
C ILE A 131 14.08 -12.47 7.26
N MET A 132 13.88 -11.26 6.75
CA MET A 132 12.56 -10.73 6.40
C MET A 132 12.48 -10.52 4.89
N PHE A 133 11.42 -11.03 4.26
CA PHE A 133 11.24 -10.95 2.81
C PHE A 133 9.78 -10.72 2.43
N GLY A 134 9.53 -9.74 1.55
CA GLY A 134 8.24 -9.55 0.88
C GLY A 134 7.85 -8.10 0.63
N PRO A 135 6.70 -7.86 -0.01
CA PRO A 135 6.20 -6.53 -0.32
C PRO A 135 5.83 -5.73 0.93
N ASP A 136 6.04 -4.42 0.86
CA ASP A 136 5.59 -3.44 1.83
C ASP A 136 5.10 -2.20 1.10
N ILE A 137 3.85 -1.85 1.36
CA ILE A 137 3.15 -0.75 0.72
C ILE A 137 2.74 0.20 1.83
N CYS A 138 3.09 1.48 1.72
CA CYS A 138 2.56 2.53 2.58
C CYS A 138 2.54 3.87 1.84
N GLY A 139 1.34 4.23 1.39
CA GLY A 139 1.08 5.41 0.59
C GLY A 139 1.76 5.40 -0.78
N PRO A 140 1.83 6.56 -1.45
CA PRO A 140 2.50 6.67 -2.74
C PRO A 140 4.03 6.59 -2.64
N GLY A 141 4.60 6.88 -1.46
CA GLY A 141 6.06 6.97 -1.26
C GLY A 141 6.75 5.65 -0.95
N THR A 142 6.05 4.67 -0.37
CA THR A 142 6.66 3.39 0.04
C THR A 142 5.98 2.24 -0.70
N LYS A 143 6.62 1.73 -1.75
CA LYS A 143 6.16 0.55 -2.51
C LYS A 143 7.35 -0.31 -2.90
N LYS A 144 7.88 -1.03 -1.91
CA LYS A 144 9.13 -1.78 -2.06
C LYS A 144 9.03 -3.21 -1.54
N VAL A 145 9.90 -4.08 -2.02
CA VAL A 145 10.10 -5.42 -1.49
C VAL A 145 11.25 -5.36 -0.50
N HIS A 146 10.95 -5.64 0.78
CA HIS A 146 11.99 -5.78 1.79
C HIS A 146 12.76 -7.07 1.57
N VAL A 147 14.08 -6.99 1.66
CA VAL A 147 14.98 -8.12 1.81
C VAL A 147 15.97 -7.74 2.91
N ILE A 148 15.71 -8.23 4.12
CA ILE A 148 16.46 -7.84 5.32
C ILE A 148 17.13 -9.07 5.89
N PHE A 149 18.44 -8.99 6.09
CA PHE A 149 19.21 -10.04 6.74
C PHE A 149 19.64 -9.58 8.13
N ASN A 150 19.52 -10.47 9.11
CA ASN A 150 20.15 -10.27 10.40
C ASN A 150 21.61 -10.70 10.35
N TYR A 151 22.51 -9.77 10.66
CA TYR A 151 23.94 -10.01 10.74
C TYR A 151 24.51 -9.28 11.96
N LYS A 152 25.20 -10.02 12.85
CA LYS A 152 25.75 -9.47 14.11
C LYS A 152 24.71 -8.70 14.92
N GLU A 153 23.52 -9.30 15.10
CA GLU A 153 22.40 -8.76 15.88
C GLU A 153 21.82 -7.44 15.32
N LYS A 154 22.17 -7.09 14.08
CA LYS A 154 21.61 -5.93 13.37
C LYS A 154 20.88 -6.38 12.13
N ASN A 155 19.73 -5.76 11.88
CA ASN A 155 18.93 -5.98 10.69
C ASN A 155 19.41 -5.02 9.60
N HIS A 156 20.00 -5.56 8.54
CA HIS A 156 20.49 -4.79 7.41
C HIS A 156 19.46 -4.83 6.29
N LEU A 157 18.97 -3.66 5.88
CA LEU A 157 18.07 -3.51 4.74
C LEU A 157 18.86 -3.55 3.44
N ILE A 158 18.23 -4.04 2.38
CA ILE A 158 18.77 -3.96 1.02
C ILE A 158 18.90 -2.49 0.59
N ASN A 159 20.04 -2.14 -0.01
CA ASN A 159 20.31 -0.78 -0.49
C ASN A 159 19.59 -0.48 -1.82
N LYS A 160 19.20 -1.52 -2.56
CA LYS A 160 18.46 -1.41 -3.81
C LYS A 160 16.96 -1.25 -3.59
N ASP A 161 16.34 -0.40 -4.40
CA ASP A 161 14.89 -0.22 -4.39
C ASP A 161 14.23 -1.19 -5.37
N VAL A 162 13.60 -2.23 -4.82
CA VAL A 162 12.86 -3.23 -5.60
C VAL A 162 11.38 -2.91 -5.50
N ARG A 163 10.79 -2.40 -6.58
CA ARG A 163 9.37 -2.03 -6.60
C ARG A 163 8.46 -3.26 -6.45
N CYS A 164 7.54 -3.21 -5.49
CA CYS A 164 6.52 -4.25 -5.31
C CYS A 164 5.31 -4.03 -6.25
N LYS A 165 4.44 -5.03 -6.31
CA LYS A 165 3.16 -4.96 -7.01
C LYS A 165 2.08 -4.38 -6.10
N ASP A 166 1.29 -3.46 -6.64
CA ASP A 166 0.27 -2.70 -5.94
C ASP A 166 -1.13 -2.84 -6.54
N ASP A 167 -1.32 -3.84 -7.42
CA ASP A 167 -2.65 -4.20 -7.93
C ASP A 167 -3.35 -5.20 -7.00
N GLU A 168 -4.61 -5.55 -7.32
CA GLU A 168 -5.45 -6.42 -6.48
C GLU A 168 -5.31 -7.92 -6.80
N TYR A 169 -4.49 -8.28 -7.78
CA TYR A 169 -4.30 -9.67 -8.20
C TYR A 169 -3.31 -10.41 -7.32
N THR A 170 -3.30 -11.73 -7.45
CA THR A 170 -2.31 -12.57 -6.77
C THR A 170 -0.94 -12.42 -7.44
N HIS A 171 0.09 -12.16 -6.65
CA HIS A 171 1.49 -12.09 -7.09
C HIS A 171 2.37 -13.08 -6.35
N LEU A 172 3.32 -13.66 -7.07
CA LEU A 172 4.30 -14.60 -6.52
C LEU A 172 5.60 -13.88 -6.17
N TYR A 173 6.07 -14.00 -4.94
CA TYR A 173 7.35 -13.45 -4.49
C TYR A 173 8.32 -14.60 -4.17
N THR A 174 9.51 -14.57 -4.76
CA THR A 174 10.55 -15.60 -4.54
C THR A 174 11.88 -14.93 -4.23
N LEU A 175 12.52 -15.33 -3.12
CA LEU A 175 13.88 -14.96 -2.76
C LEU A 175 14.75 -16.22 -2.84
N ILE A 176 15.86 -16.11 -3.56
CA ILE A 176 16.88 -17.16 -3.67
C ILE A 176 18.16 -16.60 -3.07
N VAL A 177 18.76 -17.33 -2.13
CA VAL A 177 20.05 -17.00 -1.50
C VAL A 177 20.99 -18.17 -1.71
N ASN A 178 22.08 -17.94 -2.42
CA ASN A 178 23.04 -18.98 -2.77
C ASN A 178 24.22 -19.02 -1.79
N PRO A 179 24.91 -20.17 -1.67
CA PRO A 179 26.05 -20.32 -0.78
C PRO A 179 27.30 -19.54 -1.22
N ASP A 180 27.31 -18.98 -2.43
CA ASP A 180 28.37 -18.12 -2.96
C ASP A 180 28.17 -16.63 -2.64
N ASN A 181 27.29 -16.32 -1.69
CA ASN A 181 26.87 -14.96 -1.31
C ASN A 181 26.16 -14.18 -2.42
N THR A 182 25.59 -14.86 -3.43
CA THR A 182 24.68 -14.23 -4.39
C THR A 182 23.23 -14.36 -3.95
N TYR A 183 22.39 -13.42 -4.38
CA TYR A 183 20.95 -13.49 -4.18
C TYR A 183 20.20 -13.13 -5.47
N GLU A 184 18.97 -13.59 -5.56
CA GLU A 184 18.05 -13.27 -6.63
C GLU A 184 16.64 -13.07 -6.06
N VAL A 185 15.97 -12.01 -6.51
CA VAL A 185 14.55 -11.75 -6.22
C VAL A 185 13.77 -11.92 -7.51
N LYS A 186 12.74 -12.76 -7.46
CA LYS A 186 11.76 -12.91 -8.54
C LYS A 186 10.39 -12.43 -8.07
N ILE A 187 9.67 -11.78 -8.99
CA ILE A 187 8.25 -11.48 -8.86
C ILE A 187 7.56 -12.12 -10.06
N ASP A 188 6.48 -12.88 -9.83
CA ASP A 188 5.71 -13.56 -10.88
C ASP A 188 6.57 -14.50 -11.74
N ASN A 189 7.49 -15.23 -11.09
CA ASN A 189 8.53 -16.07 -11.71
C ASN A 189 9.50 -15.33 -12.65
N LYS A 190 9.49 -13.99 -12.66
CA LYS A 190 10.44 -13.17 -13.42
C LYS A 190 11.48 -12.56 -12.49
N LYS A 191 12.75 -12.70 -12.85
CA LYS A 191 13.84 -12.05 -12.15
C LYS A 191 13.69 -10.53 -12.21
N VAL A 192 13.57 -9.89 -11.06
CA VAL A 192 13.50 -8.43 -10.93
C VAL A 192 14.80 -7.83 -10.42
N GLU A 193 15.51 -8.56 -9.55
CA GLU A 193 16.77 -8.09 -8.96
C GLU A 193 17.72 -9.27 -8.72
N SER A 194 19.03 -9.02 -8.83
CA SER A 194 20.07 -9.99 -8.50
C SER A 194 21.39 -9.30 -8.21
N GLY A 195 22.18 -9.87 -7.31
CA GLY A 195 23.49 -9.30 -6.97
C GLY A 195 24.23 -10.12 -5.93
N ASN A 196 25.23 -9.48 -5.30
CA ASN A 196 25.97 -10.04 -4.19
C ASN A 196 25.49 -9.44 -2.88
N LEU A 197 25.45 -10.26 -1.83
CA LEU A 197 25.12 -9.84 -0.48
C LEU A 197 26.09 -8.77 0.05
N GLU A 198 27.38 -8.82 -0.31
CA GLU A 198 28.40 -7.85 0.14
C GLU A 198 28.28 -6.47 -0.50
N ASP A 199 27.70 -6.38 -1.70
CA ASP A 199 27.62 -5.14 -2.46
C ASP A 199 26.30 -4.40 -2.20
N ASP A 200 25.21 -5.17 -2.02
CA ASP A 200 23.85 -4.64 -1.92
C ASP A 200 23.36 -4.46 -0.46
N TRP A 201 24.18 -4.84 0.54
CA TRP A 201 23.96 -4.58 1.97
C TRP A 201 25.23 -4.09 2.67
N ASP A 202 25.02 -3.22 3.66
CA ASP A 202 26.10 -2.68 4.48
C ASP A 202 26.49 -3.61 5.64
N PHE A 203 26.83 -4.87 5.36
CA PHE A 203 27.28 -5.82 6.39
C PHE A 203 28.65 -5.48 6.96
N LEU A 204 29.53 -4.97 6.10
CA LEU A 204 30.92 -4.71 6.39
C LEU A 204 31.20 -3.21 6.39
N PRO A 205 32.14 -2.74 7.22
CA PRO A 205 32.63 -1.37 7.12
C PRO A 205 33.14 -1.06 5.71
N PRO A 206 33.07 0.20 5.26
CA PRO A 206 33.51 0.58 3.92
C PRO A 206 34.98 0.18 3.70
N LYS A 207 35.25 -0.50 2.58
CA LYS A 207 36.60 -0.97 2.19
C LYS A 207 37.61 0.19 2.06
N LYS A 208 37.13 1.41 1.83
CA LYS A 208 37.93 2.64 1.75
C LYS A 208 37.32 3.69 2.68
N ILE A 209 38.08 4.11 3.68
CA ILE A 209 37.76 5.27 4.51
C ILE A 209 38.49 6.50 3.96
N LYS A 210 37.90 7.69 4.10
CA LYS A 210 38.65 8.94 3.87
C LYS A 210 39.77 9.01 4.91
N ASP A 211 40.93 9.50 4.50
CA ASP A 211 42.08 9.63 5.39
C ASP A 211 41.73 10.63 6.52
N PRO A 212 41.68 10.20 7.79
CA PRO A 212 41.36 11.08 8.90
C PRO A 212 42.43 12.15 9.16
N GLU A 213 43.65 11.98 8.65
CA GLU A 213 44.72 12.98 8.75
C GLU A 213 44.74 13.96 7.58
N ALA A 214 43.98 13.68 6.51
CA ALA A 214 43.87 14.57 5.37
C ALA A 214 43.10 15.84 5.75
N LYS A 215 43.84 16.92 5.97
CA LYS A 215 43.27 18.26 6.12
C LYS A 215 43.19 18.92 4.75
N LYS A 216 42.08 19.60 4.51
CA LYS A 216 41.94 20.50 3.38
C LYS A 216 43.10 21.52 3.42
N PRO A 217 43.91 21.67 2.34
CA PRO A 217 44.98 22.66 2.30
C PRO A 217 44.45 24.07 2.57
N GLU A 218 45.26 24.94 3.19
CA GLU A 218 44.88 26.33 3.47
C GLU A 218 44.64 27.16 2.18
N ASP A 219 45.25 26.75 1.06
CA ASP A 219 45.11 27.40 -0.25
C ASP A 219 43.94 26.83 -1.09
N TRP A 220 43.16 25.91 -0.54
CA TRP A 220 42.10 25.25 -1.27
C TRP A 220 40.84 26.12 -1.35
N ASP A 221 40.66 26.70 -2.53
CA ASP A 221 39.54 27.57 -2.86
C ASP A 221 38.30 26.77 -3.29
N ASP A 222 37.30 26.70 -2.41
CA ASP A 222 35.99 26.05 -2.70
C ASP A 222 35.00 27.03 -3.36
N ARG A 223 35.41 28.25 -3.70
CA ARG A 223 34.51 29.24 -4.30
C ARG A 223 34.31 28.93 -5.78
N GLU A 224 33.16 28.37 -6.15
CA GLU A 224 32.76 28.19 -7.57
C GLU A 224 32.69 29.53 -8.32
N LYS A 225 32.39 30.62 -7.62
CA LYS A 225 32.38 31.98 -8.14
C LYS A 225 33.33 32.84 -7.33
N ILE A 226 34.33 33.40 -7.98
CA ILE A 226 35.17 34.46 -7.40
C ILE A 226 34.56 35.82 -7.73
N PRO A 227 34.51 36.76 -6.78
CA PRO A 227 34.12 38.14 -7.08
C PRO A 227 35.11 38.72 -8.09
N ASP A 228 34.59 39.40 -9.11
CA ASP A 228 35.40 40.09 -10.10
C ASP A 228 36.22 41.18 -9.38
N PRO A 229 37.56 41.11 -9.40
CA PRO A 229 38.41 42.07 -8.70
C PRO A 229 38.31 43.50 -9.25
N ASP A 230 37.73 43.70 -10.45
CA ASP A 230 37.53 45.02 -11.05
C ASP A 230 36.14 45.63 -10.77
N ASP A 231 35.23 44.89 -10.14
CA ASP A 231 33.86 45.35 -9.89
C ASP A 231 33.75 46.08 -8.54
N LYS A 232 33.21 47.31 -8.55
CA LYS A 232 33.07 48.16 -7.36
C LYS A 232 31.59 48.40 -7.07
N LYS A 233 31.15 47.97 -5.89
CA LYS A 233 29.78 48.17 -5.36
C LYS A 233 29.35 49.65 -5.50
N PRO A 234 28.27 49.97 -6.25
CA PRO A 234 27.64 51.28 -6.23
C PRO A 234 26.96 51.54 -4.87
N GLU A 235 27.00 52.79 -4.39
CA GLU A 235 26.59 53.19 -3.02
C GLU A 235 25.09 53.05 -2.67
N ASP A 236 24.23 52.51 -3.55
CA ASP A 236 22.76 52.51 -3.36
C ASP A 236 22.09 51.14 -3.58
N TRP A 237 22.75 50.05 -3.19
CA TRP A 237 22.23 48.69 -3.36
C TRP A 237 22.20 47.89 -2.06
N ASP A 238 21.25 48.25 -1.20
CA ASP A 238 20.75 47.40 -0.11
C ASP A 238 19.24 47.66 0.08
N LYS A 239 18.40 46.71 -0.33
CA LYS A 239 17.00 46.60 0.11
C LYS A 239 16.69 45.13 0.43
N PRO A 240 16.12 44.85 1.62
CA PRO A 240 15.84 43.48 2.09
C PRO A 240 14.65 42.84 1.35
N GLU A 241 14.73 41.53 1.11
CA GLU A 241 13.85 40.77 0.21
C GLU A 241 12.76 39.92 0.91
N ASN A 242 12.66 39.92 2.25
CA ASN A 242 11.70 39.04 2.95
C ASN A 242 10.78 39.76 3.94
N ILE A 243 9.50 39.38 3.88
CA ILE A 243 8.42 39.74 4.79
C ILE A 243 8.05 38.46 5.57
N PRO A 244 7.90 38.51 6.90
CA PRO A 244 7.41 37.38 7.68
C PRO A 244 5.93 37.08 7.43
N ASP A 245 5.56 35.80 7.48
CA ASP A 245 4.17 35.31 7.46
C ASP A 245 3.41 35.84 8.69
N PRO A 246 2.32 36.62 8.52
CA PRO A 246 1.62 37.28 9.61
C PRO A 246 0.77 36.36 10.50
N ASP A 247 0.61 35.06 10.22
CA ASP A 247 -0.33 34.19 10.97
C ASP A 247 0.30 33.01 11.74
N ALA A 248 1.63 32.86 11.76
CA ALA A 248 2.30 31.82 12.54
C ALA A 248 2.61 32.28 13.97
N LYS A 249 1.90 31.73 14.98
CA LYS A 249 2.15 32.03 16.39
C LYS A 249 3.02 30.99 17.08
N LYS A 250 4.20 31.45 17.49
CA LYS A 250 5.10 30.81 18.44
C LYS A 250 4.40 30.64 19.81
N PRO A 251 4.53 29.49 20.49
CA PRO A 251 4.02 29.31 21.86
C PRO A 251 4.68 30.27 22.86
N ASP A 252 3.94 30.74 23.87
CA ASP A 252 4.41 31.72 24.86
C ASP A 252 5.56 31.22 25.76
N ASP A 253 5.84 29.91 25.78
CA ASP A 253 6.83 29.25 26.66
C ASP A 253 8.11 28.83 25.90
N TRP A 254 8.32 29.34 24.68
CA TRP A 254 9.47 28.97 23.84
C TRP A 254 10.60 29.99 23.94
N ASP A 255 11.77 29.55 24.43
CA ASP A 255 12.97 30.36 24.60
C ASP A 255 13.97 30.04 23.47
N ASP A 256 14.10 30.92 22.46
CA ASP A 256 15.00 30.68 21.31
C ASP A 256 16.47 30.63 21.72
N GLU A 257 16.84 31.20 22.88
CA GLU A 257 18.21 31.23 23.38
C GLU A 257 18.60 29.91 24.08
N MET A 258 17.61 29.16 24.58
CA MET A 258 17.81 27.86 25.25
C MET A 258 17.39 26.67 24.36
N ASP A 259 16.39 26.84 23.48
CA ASP A 259 15.71 25.77 22.71
C ASP A 259 15.98 25.81 21.19
N GLY A 260 16.57 26.89 20.65
CA GLY A 260 16.87 27.05 19.21
C GLY A 260 15.70 27.60 18.38
N GLU A 261 15.88 27.71 17.05
CA GLU A 261 14.82 28.18 16.14
C GLU A 261 13.66 27.18 16.09
N TRP A 262 12.45 27.69 16.31
CA TRP A 262 11.22 26.90 16.32
C TRP A 262 10.85 26.37 14.92
N GLU A 263 10.78 25.05 14.77
CA GLU A 263 10.20 24.36 13.61
C GLU A 263 8.84 23.72 13.99
N PRO A 264 7.78 23.87 13.18
CA PRO A 264 6.47 23.30 13.50
C PRO A 264 6.49 21.75 13.47
N PRO A 265 5.76 21.08 14.39
CA PRO A 265 5.72 19.62 14.42
C PRO A 265 4.98 19.04 13.20
N MET A 266 5.61 18.07 12.52
CA MET A 266 4.96 17.27 11.48
C MET A 266 3.98 16.28 12.12
N VAL A 267 2.69 16.40 11.78
CA VAL A 267 1.63 15.48 12.23
C VAL A 267 1.43 14.38 11.18
N THR A 268 1.31 13.13 11.63
CA THR A 268 0.96 11.98 10.77
C THR A 268 -0.42 12.17 10.17
N ASN A 269 -0.53 12.04 8.84
CA ASN A 269 -1.79 12.20 8.13
C ASN A 269 -2.83 11.13 8.55
N PRO A 270 -3.99 11.52 9.11
CA PRO A 270 -5.08 10.62 9.48
C PRO A 270 -5.83 9.98 8.29
N ASP A 271 -5.53 10.37 7.04
CA ASP A 271 -6.16 9.82 5.84
C ASP A 271 -5.62 8.44 5.41
N TYR A 272 -4.53 7.96 6.00
CA TYR A 272 -4.03 6.60 5.74
C TYR A 272 -4.82 5.58 6.59
N LYS A 273 -5.82 4.95 5.98
CA LYS A 273 -6.69 3.94 6.61
C LYS A 273 -6.18 2.54 6.23
N VAL A 274 -5.30 1.97 7.05
CA VAL A 274 -4.80 0.59 6.89
C VAL A 274 -5.96 -0.41 6.71
N LYS A 275 -6.22 -0.80 5.46
CA LYS A 275 -7.30 -1.75 5.11
C LYS A 275 -6.83 -3.19 5.21
N SER A 276 -7.65 -4.03 5.83
CA SER A 276 -7.50 -5.48 5.84
C SER A 276 -8.08 -6.11 4.57
N GLY A 277 -7.66 -7.33 4.26
CA GLY A 277 -8.08 -8.07 3.06
C GLY A 277 -6.94 -8.74 2.31
N THR A 278 -5.69 -8.53 2.73
CA THR A 278 -4.54 -9.20 2.11
C THR A 278 -4.62 -10.69 2.38
N ILE A 279 -4.53 -11.51 1.33
CA ILE A 279 -4.52 -12.96 1.37
C ILE A 279 -3.10 -13.47 1.13
N PHE A 280 -2.62 -14.36 1.99
CA PHE A 280 -1.34 -15.06 1.83
C PHE A 280 -1.57 -16.55 1.58
N ASP A 281 -0.86 -17.10 0.61
CA ASP A 281 -0.99 -18.51 0.24
C ASP A 281 0.32 -19.06 -0.37
N ASN A 282 0.37 -20.37 -0.65
CA ASN A 282 1.42 -21.07 -1.39
C ASN A 282 2.81 -20.87 -0.82
N PHE A 283 2.94 -20.95 0.50
CA PHE A 283 4.25 -20.87 1.16
C PHE A 283 5.09 -22.09 0.80
N LEU A 284 6.33 -21.84 0.40
CA LEU A 284 7.32 -22.85 0.06
C LEU A 284 8.70 -22.39 0.54
N ILE A 285 9.38 -23.26 1.29
CA ILE A 285 10.80 -23.11 1.63
C ILE A 285 11.52 -24.37 1.15
N THR A 286 12.49 -24.20 0.26
CA THR A 286 13.22 -25.30 -0.39
C THR A 286 14.68 -24.92 -0.64
N ASN A 287 15.52 -25.88 -1.03
CA ASN A 287 16.90 -25.63 -1.46
C ASN A 287 17.09 -25.66 -2.99
N ASP A 288 16.04 -25.93 -3.76
CA ASP A 288 16.10 -26.04 -5.21
C ASP A 288 15.27 -24.95 -5.91
N PRO A 289 15.92 -24.00 -6.62
CA PRO A 289 15.24 -22.98 -7.42
C PRO A 289 14.33 -23.53 -8.51
N ASN A 290 14.64 -24.70 -9.09
CA ASN A 290 13.82 -25.29 -10.16
C ASN A 290 12.50 -25.81 -9.61
N VAL A 291 12.53 -26.48 -8.44
CA VAL A 291 11.31 -26.91 -7.74
C VAL A 291 10.44 -25.73 -7.37
N ALA A 292 11.05 -24.62 -6.93
CA ALA A 292 10.30 -23.40 -6.63
C ALA A 292 9.62 -22.82 -7.88
N GLU A 293 10.32 -22.78 -9.02
CA GLU A 293 9.76 -22.31 -10.29
C GLU A 293 8.61 -23.21 -10.79
N GLU A 294 8.77 -24.53 -10.72
CA GLU A 294 7.72 -25.50 -11.05
C GLU A 294 6.49 -25.31 -10.16
N VAL A 295 6.67 -25.24 -8.84
CA VAL A 295 5.57 -24.99 -7.90
C VAL A 295 4.90 -23.65 -8.18
N GLY A 296 5.67 -22.59 -8.44
CA GLY A 296 5.11 -21.27 -8.75
C GLY A 296 4.28 -21.25 -10.04
N ASN A 297 4.70 -22.02 -11.05
CA ASN A 297 3.92 -22.18 -12.28
C ASN A 297 2.67 -23.04 -12.07
N ASP A 298 2.76 -24.04 -11.20
CA ASP A 298 1.66 -24.95 -10.90
C ASP A 298 0.59 -24.36 -9.98
N THR A 299 0.93 -23.36 -9.16
CA THR A 299 0.04 -22.62 -8.28
C THR A 299 -0.38 -21.30 -8.93
N TRP A 300 0.34 -20.21 -8.67
CA TRP A 300 0.08 -18.86 -9.18
C TRP A 300 -0.12 -18.83 -10.71
N GLY A 301 0.71 -19.57 -11.44
CA GLY A 301 0.63 -19.63 -12.90
C GLY A 301 -0.72 -20.13 -13.44
N LYS A 302 -1.42 -21.00 -12.70
CA LYS A 302 -2.77 -21.48 -13.05
C LYS A 302 -3.87 -20.53 -12.58
N THR A 303 -3.68 -19.88 -11.44
CA THR A 303 -4.67 -18.97 -10.83
C THR A 303 -4.80 -17.66 -11.60
N LYS A 304 -3.68 -17.03 -11.98
CA LYS A 304 -3.65 -15.63 -12.48
C LYS A 304 -4.61 -15.32 -13.63
N ASP A 305 -4.74 -16.20 -14.62
CA ASP A 305 -5.50 -15.92 -15.84
C ASP A 305 -7.01 -16.16 -15.61
N VAL A 306 -7.34 -17.09 -14.72
CA VAL A 306 -8.73 -17.40 -14.35
C VAL A 306 -9.25 -16.36 -13.36
N GLU A 307 -8.44 -16.01 -12.37
CA GLU A 307 -8.69 -14.93 -11.41
C GLU A 307 -8.98 -13.62 -12.14
N LYS A 308 -8.13 -13.27 -13.12
CA LYS A 308 -8.32 -12.06 -13.92
C LYS A 308 -9.64 -12.04 -14.68
N LYS A 309 -10.02 -13.16 -15.32
CA LYS A 309 -11.30 -13.27 -16.04
C LYS A 309 -12.50 -13.13 -15.12
N MET A 310 -12.43 -13.72 -13.92
CA MET A 310 -13.50 -13.62 -12.93
C MET A 310 -13.69 -12.17 -12.49
N LYS A 311 -12.59 -11.47 -12.18
CA LYS A 311 -12.63 -10.06 -11.81
C LYS A 311 -13.16 -9.17 -12.93
N GLU A 312 -12.66 -9.32 -14.15
CA GLU A 312 -13.15 -8.55 -15.31
C GLU A 312 -14.65 -8.75 -15.55
N SER A 313 -15.16 -9.98 -15.32
CA SER A 313 -16.59 -10.28 -15.43
C SER A 313 -17.40 -9.59 -14.33
N GLN A 314 -16.92 -9.63 -13.08
CA GLN A 314 -17.56 -8.95 -11.95
C GLN A 314 -17.59 -7.43 -12.13
N GLU A 315 -16.48 -6.84 -12.58
CA GLU A 315 -16.40 -5.40 -12.87
C GLU A 315 -17.35 -4.97 -13.99
N GLU A 316 -17.52 -5.80 -15.03
CA GLU A 316 -18.49 -5.54 -16.10
C GLU A 316 -19.93 -5.59 -15.58
N GLU A 317 -20.27 -6.57 -14.74
CA GLU A 317 -21.59 -6.67 -14.10
C GLU A 317 -21.84 -5.49 -13.16
N GLU A 318 -20.88 -5.12 -12.32
CA GLU A 318 -20.99 -3.95 -11.44
C GLU A 318 -21.10 -2.64 -12.23
N ARG A 319 -20.39 -2.52 -13.36
CA ARG A 319 -20.50 -1.34 -14.23
C ARG A 319 -21.90 -1.24 -14.83
N LYS A 320 -22.45 -2.33 -15.36
CA LYS A 320 -23.82 -2.37 -15.90
C LYS A 320 -24.84 -2.00 -14.83
N LYS A 321 -24.68 -2.54 -13.61
CA LYS A 321 -25.55 -2.22 -12.48
C LYS A 321 -25.48 -0.74 -12.09
N ARG A 322 -24.28 -0.15 -12.04
CA ARG A 322 -24.09 1.30 -11.79
C ARG A 322 -24.74 2.14 -12.88
N GLU A 323 -24.55 1.78 -14.16
CA GLU A 323 -25.18 2.48 -15.29
C GLU A 323 -26.72 2.41 -15.22
N GLU A 324 -27.29 1.29 -14.79
CA GLU A 324 -28.73 1.14 -14.58
C GLU A 324 -29.24 1.93 -13.37
N GLU A 325 -28.51 1.93 -12.26
CA GLU A 325 -28.83 2.73 -11.06
C GLU A 325 -28.74 4.24 -11.36
N ASP A 326 -27.71 4.70 -12.09
CA ASP A 326 -27.55 6.10 -12.49
C ASP A 326 -28.64 6.53 -13.48
N LYS A 327 -29.04 5.63 -14.38
CA LYS A 327 -30.18 5.88 -15.25
C LYS A 327 -31.47 6.02 -14.45
N LYS A 328 -31.72 5.13 -13.48
CA LYS A 328 -32.90 5.20 -12.61
C LYS A 328 -32.94 6.51 -11.81
N ARG A 329 -31.81 6.91 -11.21
CA ARG A 329 -31.68 8.19 -10.49
C ARG A 329 -31.93 9.40 -11.38
N ARG A 330 -31.49 9.34 -12.64
CA ARG A 330 -31.71 10.42 -13.60
C ARG A 330 -33.16 10.50 -14.07
N ASP A 331 -33.83 9.35 -14.21
CA ASP A 331 -35.25 9.31 -14.55
C ASP A 331 -36.08 9.80 -13.34
N GLU A 332 -35.76 9.37 -12.11
CA GLU A 332 -36.39 9.88 -10.87
C GLU A 332 -36.20 11.39 -10.70
N ALA A 333 -34.99 11.93 -10.93
CA ALA A 333 -34.75 13.36 -10.81
C ALA A 333 -35.54 14.20 -11.84
N LYS A 334 -35.81 13.64 -13.03
CA LYS A 334 -36.68 14.33 -14.01
C LYS A 334 -38.14 14.28 -13.61
N ASP A 335 -38.59 13.16 -13.05
CA ASP A 335 -39.96 13.05 -12.56
C ASP A 335 -40.17 14.06 -11.39
N GLU A 336 -39.16 14.23 -10.52
CA GLU A 336 -39.14 15.27 -9.47
C GLU A 336 -39.14 16.69 -10.08
N ASP A 337 -38.25 16.99 -11.04
CA ASP A 337 -38.22 18.30 -11.74
C ASP A 337 -39.57 18.59 -12.44
N GLU A 338 -40.21 17.59 -13.07
CA GLU A 338 -41.53 17.73 -13.72
C GLU A 338 -42.68 17.86 -12.71
N GLU A 339 -42.52 17.43 -11.46
CA GLU A 339 -43.50 17.69 -10.39
C GLU A 339 -43.32 19.10 -9.81
N GLU A 340 -42.07 19.53 -9.57
CA GLU A 340 -41.76 20.90 -9.14
C GLU A 340 -42.25 21.96 -10.17
N GLU A 341 -42.04 21.74 -11.47
CA GLU A 341 -42.55 22.64 -12.51
C GLU A 341 -44.09 22.73 -12.51
N LYS A 342 -44.80 21.65 -12.16
CA LYS A 342 -46.28 21.68 -12.08
C LYS A 342 -46.77 22.39 -10.83
N ASP A 343 -46.11 22.18 -9.70
CA ASP A 343 -46.44 22.86 -8.45
C ASP A 343 -46.20 24.39 -8.61
N GLU A 344 -45.13 24.80 -9.30
CA GLU A 344 -44.88 26.22 -9.64
C GLU A 344 -45.97 26.79 -10.57
N GLU A 345 -46.41 26.04 -11.60
CA GLU A 345 -47.51 26.47 -12.48
C GLU A 345 -48.85 26.59 -11.72
N GLU A 346 -49.15 25.68 -10.79
CA GLU A 346 -50.36 25.76 -9.96
C GLU A 346 -50.30 26.96 -8.98
N GLU A 347 -49.15 27.25 -8.37
CA GLU A 347 -48.97 28.44 -7.52
C GLU A 347 -49.14 29.76 -8.32
N GLU A 348 -48.63 29.83 -9.55
CA GLU A 348 -48.83 31.01 -10.41
C GLU A 348 -50.32 31.21 -10.79
N GLU A 349 -51.06 30.14 -11.09
CA GLU A 349 -52.50 30.23 -11.37
C GLU A 349 -53.31 30.68 -10.14
N GLU A 350 -52.98 30.21 -8.93
CA GLU A 350 -53.62 30.66 -7.69
C GLU A 350 -53.34 32.15 -7.39
N GLU A 351 -52.12 32.64 -7.62
CA GLU A 351 -51.78 34.06 -7.46
C GLU A 351 -52.51 34.96 -8.48
N GLU A 352 -52.73 34.49 -9.72
CA GLU A 352 -53.51 35.23 -10.71
C GLU A 352 -55.00 35.32 -10.31
N GLU A 353 -55.61 34.22 -9.83
CA GLU A 353 -57.01 34.24 -9.34
C GLU A 353 -57.18 35.16 -8.11
N GLU A 354 -56.28 35.13 -7.13
CA GLU A 354 -56.34 36.05 -5.98
C GLU A 354 -56.13 37.52 -6.41
N GLY A 355 -55.31 37.76 -7.43
CA GLY A 355 -55.12 39.09 -8.02
C GLY A 355 -56.37 39.63 -8.70
N GLU A 356 -57.08 38.80 -9.47
CA GLU A 356 -58.35 39.17 -10.10
C GLU A 356 -59.45 39.42 -9.06
N GLU A 357 -59.56 38.60 -8.01
CA GLU A 357 -60.52 38.84 -6.90
C GLU A 357 -60.21 40.16 -6.17
N HIS A 358 -58.93 40.50 -5.97
CA HIS A 358 -58.56 41.76 -5.33
C HIS A 358 -58.78 42.99 -6.24
N GLU A 359 -58.66 42.86 -7.56
CA GLU A 359 -59.04 43.91 -8.50
C GLU A 359 -60.58 44.11 -8.54
N GLU A 360 -61.36 43.03 -8.49
CA GLU A 360 -62.82 43.12 -8.39
C GLU A 360 -63.27 43.76 -7.06
N GLU A 361 -62.62 43.43 -5.93
CA GLU A 361 -62.89 44.08 -4.64
C GLU A 361 -62.50 45.57 -4.64
N GLU A 362 -61.40 45.97 -5.28
CA GLU A 362 -61.03 47.38 -5.45
C GLU A 362 -62.01 48.15 -6.36
N GLU A 363 -62.51 47.53 -7.43
CA GLU A 363 -63.55 48.13 -8.29
C GLU A 363 -64.89 48.30 -7.54
N GLU A 364 -65.28 47.33 -6.70
CA GLU A 364 -66.47 47.44 -5.84
C GLU A 364 -66.32 48.54 -4.77
N GLU A 365 -65.13 48.71 -4.17
CA GLU A 365 -64.86 49.80 -3.22
C GLU A 365 -64.86 51.19 -3.92
N GLU A 366 -64.35 51.31 -5.16
CA GLU A 366 -64.44 52.54 -5.93
C GLU A 366 -65.90 52.88 -6.33
N GLU A 367 -66.74 51.89 -6.64
CA GLU A 367 -68.17 52.10 -6.89
C GLU A 367 -68.95 52.53 -5.63
N GLU A 368 -68.62 51.99 -4.45
CA GLU A 368 -69.21 52.44 -3.18
C GLU A 368 -68.77 53.86 -2.77
N GLU A 369 -67.54 54.28 -3.12
CA GLU A 369 -67.11 55.67 -2.92
C GLU A 369 -67.85 56.66 -3.85
N ASP A 370 -68.24 56.26 -5.06
CA ASP A 370 -69.01 57.12 -5.99
C ASP A 370 -70.50 57.21 -5.56
N GLU A 371 -71.11 56.12 -5.06
CA GLU A 371 -72.47 56.15 -4.46
C GLU A 371 -72.52 56.93 -3.12
N GLY A 372 -71.40 57.03 -2.41
CA GLY A 372 -71.25 57.85 -1.19
C GLY A 372 -71.40 59.36 -1.41
N THR A 373 -71.35 59.85 -2.66
CA THR A 373 -71.41 61.30 -2.95
C THR A 373 -72.81 61.84 -3.32
N ASP A 374 -73.84 61.00 -3.51
CA ASP A 374 -75.19 61.46 -3.89
C ASP A 374 -76.24 61.45 -2.73
N SER A 375 -75.90 60.93 -1.55
CA SER A 375 -76.85 60.88 -0.41
C SER A 375 -76.83 62.11 0.53
N LYS A 376 -76.02 63.14 0.24
CA LYS A 376 -75.90 64.35 1.07
C LYS A 376 -76.52 65.60 0.42
N LEU A 377 -77.66 65.46 -0.25
CA LEU A 377 -78.38 66.60 -0.84
C LEU A 377 -79.89 66.36 -0.93
N LYS A 378 -80.56 66.07 0.20
CA LYS A 378 -82.01 66.31 0.41
C LYS A 378 -82.37 66.07 1.87
N ASP A 379 -82.34 67.16 2.65
CA ASP A 379 -83.41 67.52 3.60
C ASP A 379 -83.06 68.87 4.26
N GLU A 380 -83.16 69.94 3.45
CA GLU A 380 -83.53 71.28 3.90
C GLU A 380 -84.61 71.80 2.94
N LEU A 381 -85.88 71.73 3.36
CA LEU A 381 -86.93 72.75 3.12
C LEU A 381 -88.23 72.45 3.86
#